data_AF-A0A0A1Z6V2-F1
#
_entry.id   AF-A0A0A1Z6V2-F1
#
_cell.length_a   1.000
_cell.length_b   1.000
_cell.length_c   1.000
_cell.angle_alpha   90.00
_cell.angle_beta   90.00
_cell.angle_gamma   90.00
#
_symmetry.space_group_name_H-M   'P 1'
#
loop_
_entity.id
_entity.type
_entity.pdbx_description
1 polymer ?
#
loop_
_entity_poly.entity_id
_entity_poly.type
_entity_poly.pdbx_seq_one_letter_code
_entity_poly.pdbx_strand_id
1 'polypeptide(L)'
;MTTEYARQKLLKTADASRYLGVSTKTLRRYRDLEGGFLVQDKEWFSGAFDNSPIRWDIEKCEEALAKRRRGFSKYKDFQIAKKIIQDQQK
;
A
#
# COMPACT_ATOMS: atom_id res chain seq x y z
N MET A 1 31.08 -13.62 2.61
CA MET A 1 29.97 -12.82 2.08
C MET A 1 28.68 -13.62 2.24
N THR A 2 28.01 -13.52 3.38
CA THR A 2 26.67 -14.08 3.56
C THR A 2 25.69 -13.03 3.10
N THR A 3 25.18 -13.16 1.88
CA THR A 3 24.03 -12.39 1.41
C THR A 3 22.89 -12.67 2.38
N GLU A 4 22.57 -11.71 3.24
CA GLU A 4 21.38 -11.77 4.07
C GLU A 4 20.19 -11.72 3.10
N TYR A 5 19.70 -12.89 2.70
CA TYR A 5 18.40 -13.00 2.05
C TYR A 5 17.40 -12.56 3.12
N ALA A 6 17.09 -11.26 3.15
CA ALA A 6 15.98 -10.73 3.91
C ALA A 6 14.78 -11.64 3.58
N ARG A 7 14.33 -12.40 4.58
CA ARG A 7 13.23 -13.35 4.40
C ARG A 7 12.01 -12.53 4.01
N GLN A 8 11.68 -12.52 2.72
CA GLN A 8 10.46 -11.90 2.23
C GLN A 8 9.29 -12.45 3.05
N LYS A 9 8.69 -11.57 3.86
CA LYS A 9 7.62 -11.97 4.76
C LYS A 9 6.32 -12.01 3.99
N LEU A 10 6.10 -13.13 3.29
CA LEU A 10 4.88 -13.37 2.51
C LEU A 10 3.75 -13.84 3.42
N LEU A 11 2.78 -12.96 3.69
CA LEU A 11 1.66 -13.26 4.58
C LEU A 11 0.37 -13.53 3.82
N LYS A 12 -0.54 -14.31 4.44
CA LYS A 12 -1.93 -14.42 3.96
C LYS A 12 -2.65 -13.09 4.16
N THR A 13 -3.72 -12.88 3.39
CA THR A 13 -4.51 -11.63 3.43
C THR A 13 -4.95 -11.23 4.84
N ALA A 14 -5.37 -12.18 5.70
CA ALA A 14 -5.80 -11.88 7.07
C ALA A 14 -4.66 -11.34 7.95
N ASP A 15 -3.49 -11.98 7.88
CA ASP A 15 -2.31 -11.58 8.66
C ASP A 15 -1.69 -10.30 8.11
N ALA A 16 -1.66 -10.15 6.80
CA ALA A 16 -1.21 -8.93 6.13
C ALA A 16 -2.09 -7.72 6.50
N SER A 17 -3.41 -7.93 6.55
CA SER A 17 -4.36 -6.91 6.98
C SER A 17 -4.10 -6.42 8.41
N ARG A 18 -3.84 -7.36 9.33
CA ARG A 18 -3.47 -7.04 10.72
C ARG A 18 -2.14 -6.31 10.81
N TYR A 19 -1.14 -6.75 10.06
CA TYR A 19 0.20 -6.15 10.08
C TYR A 19 0.21 -4.73 9.51
N LEU A 20 -0.41 -4.53 8.35
CA LEU A 20 -0.40 -3.24 7.65
C LEU A 20 -1.41 -2.22 8.21
N GLY A 21 -2.30 -2.65 9.13
CA GLY A 21 -3.37 -1.82 9.66
C GLY A 21 -4.39 -1.39 8.59
N VAL A 22 -4.63 -2.25 7.59
CA VAL A 22 -5.55 -2.01 6.47
C VAL A 22 -6.55 -3.16 6.42
N SER A 23 -7.85 -2.87 6.26
CA SER A 23 -8.86 -3.95 6.18
C SER A 23 -8.61 -4.87 4.99
N THR A 24 -8.98 -6.15 5.12
CA THR A 24 -8.83 -7.16 4.04
C THR A 24 -9.49 -6.73 2.73
N LYS A 25 -10.65 -6.08 2.81
CA LYS A 25 -11.38 -5.52 1.66
C LYS A 25 -10.59 -4.38 1.00
N THR A 26 -10.07 -3.44 1.79
CA THR A 26 -9.26 -2.32 1.27
C THR A 26 -7.96 -2.82 0.65
N LEU A 27 -7.30 -3.80 1.29
CA LEU A 27 -6.07 -4.39 0.77
C LEU A 27 -6.30 -5.05 -0.60
N ARG A 28 -7.39 -5.80 -0.77
CA ARG A 28 -7.76 -6.39 -2.08
C ARG A 28 -8.06 -5.35 -3.16
N ARG A 29 -8.68 -4.22 -2.80
CA ARG A 29 -8.93 -3.08 -3.70
C ARG A 29 -7.67 -2.34 -4.12
N TYR A 30 -6.59 -2.46 -3.35
CA TYR A 30 -5.32 -1.82 -3.67
C TYR A 30 -4.50 -2.59 -4.69
N ARG A 31 -4.91 -3.82 -5.05
CA ARG A 31 -4.34 -4.54 -6.18
C ARG A 31 -4.59 -3.80 -7.48
N ASP A 32 -3.60 -3.85 -8.35
CA ASP A 32 -3.59 -3.33 -9.72
C ASP A 32 -4.72 -3.85 -10.62
N LEU A 33 -5.49 -4.88 -10.22
CA LEU A 33 -6.64 -5.39 -10.94
C LEU A 33 -7.74 -4.34 -11.25
N GLU A 34 -8.03 -3.44 -10.32
CA GLU A 34 -9.09 -2.43 -10.45
C GLU A 34 -8.52 -1.00 -10.33
N GLY A 35 -7.34 -0.75 -10.91
CA GLY A 35 -6.66 0.54 -10.81
C GLY A 35 -6.04 0.81 -9.44
N GLY A 36 -5.78 -0.24 -8.66
CA GLY A 36 -4.95 -0.16 -7.48
C GLY A 36 -3.46 0.07 -7.82
N PHE A 37 -2.64 0.19 -6.78
CA PHE A 37 -1.22 0.58 -6.89
C PHE A 37 -0.25 -0.48 -6.36
N LEU A 38 -0.78 -1.59 -5.82
CA LEU A 38 0.01 -2.77 -5.44
C LEU A 38 0.04 -3.68 -6.65
N VAL A 39 1.25 -3.94 -7.18
CA VAL A 39 1.47 -4.64 -8.44
C VAL A 39 1.62 -6.13 -8.19
N GLN A 40 1.02 -6.93 -9.08
CA GLN A 40 1.17 -8.38 -9.04
C GLN A 40 2.65 -8.77 -9.21
N ASP A 41 3.06 -9.84 -8.52
CA ASP A 41 4.43 -10.36 -8.47
C ASP A 41 5.47 -9.44 -7.84
N LYS A 42 5.02 -8.36 -7.18
CA LYS A 42 5.88 -7.42 -6.46
C LYS A 42 5.38 -7.16 -5.04
N GLU A 43 4.19 -6.59 -4.91
CA GLU A 43 3.57 -6.34 -3.60
C GLU A 43 2.61 -7.48 -3.22
N TRP A 44 2.01 -8.15 -4.20
CA TRP A 44 1.11 -9.29 -3.99
C TRP A 44 1.28 -10.38 -5.03
N PHE A 45 1.00 -11.62 -4.65
CA PHE A 45 1.17 -12.81 -5.49
C PHE A 45 -0.08 -13.67 -5.42
N SER A 46 -0.55 -14.16 -6.57
CA SER A 46 -1.55 -15.24 -6.66
C SER A 46 -0.89 -16.52 -7.14
N GLY A 47 -1.41 -17.67 -6.68
CA GLY A 47 -1.01 -18.96 -7.24
C GLY A 47 -1.59 -19.19 -8.64
N ALA A 48 -1.28 -20.36 -9.22
CA ALA A 48 -1.61 -20.71 -10.60
C ALA A 48 -3.12 -20.79 -10.93
N PHE A 49 -3.98 -20.85 -9.92
CA PHE A 49 -5.43 -20.94 -10.07
C PHE A 49 -6.15 -19.75 -9.43
N ASP A 50 -7.32 -19.37 -9.94
CA ASP A 50 -8.11 -18.24 -9.43
C ASP A 50 -8.49 -18.36 -7.94
N ASN A 51 -8.63 -19.58 -7.44
CA ASN A 51 -8.93 -19.86 -6.03
C ASN A 51 -7.68 -19.91 -5.12
N SER A 52 -6.50 -19.68 -5.69
CA SER A 52 -5.25 -19.73 -4.95
C SER A 52 -5.19 -18.65 -3.87
N PRO A 53 -4.66 -18.95 -2.68
CA PRO A 53 -4.55 -17.96 -1.62
C PRO A 53 -3.56 -16.85 -2.01
N ILE A 54 -4.01 -15.60 -1.91
CA ILE A 54 -3.16 -14.43 -2.15
C ILE A 54 -2.11 -14.30 -1.04
N ARG A 55 -0.85 -14.09 -1.46
CA ARG A 55 0.27 -13.76 -0.60
C ARG A 55 0.67 -12.30 -0.78
N TRP A 56 1.04 -11.65 0.31
CA TRP A 56 1.40 -10.24 0.33
C TRP A 56 2.82 -10.09 0.84
N ASP A 57 3.67 -9.42 0.07
CA ASP A 57 4.97 -8.98 0.56
C ASP A 57 4.75 -7.76 1.45
N ILE A 58 4.95 -7.96 2.74
CA ILE A 58 4.65 -6.96 3.75
C ILE A 58 5.56 -5.75 3.65
N GLU A 59 6.85 -5.96 3.40
CA GLU A 59 7.81 -4.87 3.31
C GLU A 59 7.50 -3.99 2.10
N LYS A 60 7.24 -4.61 0.94
CA LYS A 60 6.87 -3.88 -0.28
C LYS A 60 5.51 -3.20 -0.17
N CYS A 61 4.52 -3.86 0.45
CA CYS A 61 3.23 -3.24 0.74
C CYS A 61 3.39 -2.01 1.66
N GLU A 62 4.22 -2.09 2.70
CA GLU A 62 4.47 -0.99 3.62
C GLU A 62 5.16 0.19 2.91
N GLU A 63 6.19 -0.07 2.10
CA GLU A 63 6.83 0.95 1.26
C GLU A 63 5.82 1.65 0.34
N ALA A 64 4.97 0.87 -0.35
CA ALA A 64 3.97 1.38 -1.28
C ALA A 64 2.89 2.22 -0.57
N LEU A 65 2.41 1.75 0.59
CA LEU A 65 1.46 2.46 1.43
C LEU A 65 2.06 3.76 1.97
N ALA A 66 3.32 3.75 2.41
CA ALA A 66 4.01 4.94 2.89
C ALA A 66 4.18 5.99 1.78
N LYS A 67 4.59 5.57 0.57
CA LYS A 67 4.66 6.45 -0.62
C LYS A 67 3.30 7.09 -0.92
N ARG A 68 2.22 6.29 -0.87
CA ARG A 68 0.86 6.79 -1.09
C ARG A 68 0.40 7.76 0.02
N ARG A 69 0.64 7.44 1.30
CA ARG A 69 0.32 8.32 2.44
C ARG A 69 1.06 9.66 2.38
N ARG A 70 2.33 9.68 1.97
CA ARG A 70 3.08 10.92 1.72
C ARG A 70 2.44 11.78 0.63
N GLY A 71 1.83 11.17 -0.39
CA GLY A 71 1.02 11.88 -1.39
C GLY A 71 -0.21 12.58 -0.81
N PHE A 72 -0.89 11.96 0.18
CA PHE A 72 -2.02 12.59 0.88
C PHE A 72 -1.63 13.73 1.82
N SER A 73 -0.42 13.70 2.40
CA SER A 73 0.11 14.82 3.20
C SER A 73 0.18 16.09 2.38
N LYS A 74 0.76 16.01 1.17
CA LYS A 74 0.84 17.15 0.24
C LYS A 74 -0.52 17.75 -0.08
N TYR A 75 -1.58 16.94 -0.13
CA TYR A 75 -2.93 17.44 -0.37
C TYR A 75 -3.47 18.24 0.83
N LYS A 76 -3.25 17.78 2.07
CA LYS A 76 -3.60 18.55 3.27
C LYS A 76 -2.79 19.83 3.36
N ASP A 77 -1.49 19.76 3.12
CA ASP A 77 -0.58 20.91 3.12
C ASP A 77 -0.99 21.93 2.03
N PHE A 78 -1.39 21.45 0.86
CA PHE A 78 -1.94 22.27 -0.22
C PHE A 78 -3.28 22.93 0.16
N GLN A 79 -4.20 22.22 0.82
CA GLN A 79 -5.47 22.80 1.28
C GLN A 79 -5.24 23.87 2.35
N ILE A 80 -4.28 23.66 3.25
CA ILE A 80 -3.87 24.66 4.25
C ILE A 80 -3.28 25.89 3.56
N ALA A 81 -2.35 25.70 2.61
CA ALA A 81 -1.74 26.79 1.85
C ALA A 81 -2.79 27.60 1.05
N LYS A 82 -3.72 26.91 0.38
CA LYS A 82 -4.83 27.53 -0.34
C LYS A 82 -5.70 28.38 0.57
N LYS A 83 -6.00 27.89 1.77
CA LYS A 83 -6.81 28.61 2.77
C LYS A 83 -6.12 29.87 3.28
N ILE A 84 -4.82 29.78 3.58
CA ILE A 84 -4.00 30.92 3.99
C ILE A 84 -3.99 32.03 2.94
N ILE A 85 -3.80 31.68 1.66
CA ILE A 85 -3.81 32.64 0.54
C ILE A 85 -5.19 33.33 0.43
N GLN A 86 -6.27 32.56 0.57
CA GLN A 86 -7.63 33.09 0.48
C GLN A 86 -7.96 34.04 1.64
N ASP A 87 -7.47 33.75 2.85
CA ASP A 87 -7.63 34.59 4.03
C ASP A 87 -6.79 35.89 3.92
N GLN A 88 -5.68 35.90 3.18
CA GLN A 88 -4.86 37.10 2.92
C GLN A 88 -5.45 38.05 1.87
N GLN A 89 -6.45 37.61 1.10
CA GLN A 89 -7.11 38.42 0.07
C GLN A 89 -8.41 39.10 0.55
N LYS A 90 -8.76 38.94 1.83
CA LYS A 90 -9.88 39.63 2.49
C LYS A 90 -9.40 40.79 3.34
#